data_AF-A0A950G9X4-F1
#
_entry.id   AF-A0A950G9X4-F1
#
_cell.length_a   1.000
_cell.length_b   1.000
_cell.length_c   1.000
_cell.angle_alpha   90.00
_cell.angle_beta   90.00
_cell.angle_gamma   90.00
#
_symmetry.space_group_name_H-M   'P 1'
#
loop_
_entity.id
_entity.type
_entity.pdbx_description
1 polymer ?
#
loop_
_entity_poly.entity_id
_entity_poly.type
_entity_poly.pdbx_seq_one_letter_code
_entity_poly.pdbx_strand_id
1 'polypeptide(L)'
;MAEAAIAGFLPGFSAKLRRVAPGTDVALAMAVVVLLSILILPLPTLVLDLGLALSITASVLVLMVALFLERPLDFTSFPTLLLLTTLLRLSLNVATTRLILSHGNEGPTAAGHMVAAFGGFLMGGDVVIGLILFAILLVVNFMVITKGSGRIAEVAARFSLDAMP
;
A
#
# COMPACT_ATOMS: atom_id res chain seq x y z
N MET A 1 22.87 9.58 29.50
CA MET A 1 23.81 9.92 28.40
C MET A 1 23.38 9.43 27.01
N ALA A 2 22.30 8.66 26.85
CA ALA A 2 21.76 8.25 25.52
C ALA A 2 20.57 9.10 25.02
N GLU A 3 20.09 10.06 25.82
CA GLU A 3 18.92 10.90 25.51
C GLU A 3 19.25 12.16 24.68
N ALA A 4 20.54 12.53 24.59
CA ALA A 4 20.98 13.78 23.96
C ALA A 4 21.20 13.68 22.44
N ALA A 5 21.19 12.47 21.86
CA ALA A 5 21.49 12.27 20.44
C ALA A 5 20.26 12.39 19.52
N ILE A 6 19.04 12.30 20.07
CA ILE A 6 17.79 12.30 19.29
C ILE A 6 17.21 13.73 19.17
N ALA A 7 17.61 14.64 20.05
CA ALA A 7 17.14 16.04 20.08
C ALA A 7 17.79 16.96 19.02
N GLY A 8 18.83 16.50 18.31
CA GLY A 8 19.59 17.31 17.33
C GLY A 8 19.01 17.36 15.91
N PHE A 9 18.04 16.51 15.57
CA PHE A 9 17.60 16.33 14.18
C PHE A 9 16.37 17.16 13.78
N LEU A 10 15.70 17.83 14.72
CA LEU A 10 14.37 18.43 14.49
C LEU A 10 14.18 19.94 14.81
N PRO A 11 15.19 20.84 14.88
CA PRO A 11 14.89 22.26 15.10
C PRO A 11 14.75 23.09 13.80
N GLY A 12 15.16 22.59 12.63
CA GLY A 12 15.26 23.41 11.41
C GLY A 12 14.02 23.47 10.50
N PHE A 13 13.11 22.49 10.57
CA PHE A 13 12.02 22.33 9.59
C PHE A 13 10.76 23.12 9.95
N SER A 14 10.49 23.32 11.25
CA SER A 14 9.24 23.91 11.73
C SER A 14 9.17 25.44 11.57
N ALA A 15 10.31 26.14 11.69
CA ALA A 15 10.31 27.61 11.72
C ALA A 15 10.26 28.28 10.34
N LYS A 16 10.71 27.61 9.27
CA LYS A 16 10.81 28.21 7.92
C LYS A 16 9.55 28.03 7.06
N LEU A 17 8.65 27.14 7.45
CA LEU A 17 7.43 26.79 6.70
C LEU A 17 6.31 27.84 6.81
N ARG A 18 6.40 28.79 7.74
CA ARG A 18 5.33 29.78 8.01
C ARG A 18 5.46 31.11 7.26
N ARG A 19 6.50 31.31 6.44
CA ARG A 19 6.77 32.63 5.80
C ARG A 19 6.66 32.67 4.27
N VAL A 20 6.29 31.58 3.61
CA VAL A 20 6.11 31.57 2.15
C VAL A 20 4.77 30.90 1.86
N ALA A 21 3.69 31.67 1.89
CA ALA A 21 2.41 31.29 1.29
C ALA A 21 2.32 32.01 -0.07
N PRO A 22 2.80 31.41 -1.17
CA PRO A 22 2.57 31.93 -2.50
C PRO A 22 1.21 31.42 -3.01
N GLY A 23 0.64 32.08 -4.01
CA GLY A 23 -0.71 31.81 -4.52
C GLY A 23 -0.97 30.34 -4.90
N THR A 24 -2.26 29.98 -5.00
CA THR A 24 -2.76 28.61 -5.20
C THR A 24 -2.04 27.83 -6.31
N ASP A 25 -1.62 28.48 -7.40
CA ASP A 25 -0.86 27.85 -8.49
C ASP A 25 0.57 27.45 -8.09
N VAL A 26 1.24 28.27 -7.25
CA VAL A 26 2.57 27.95 -6.72
C VAL A 26 2.48 26.88 -5.64
N ALA A 27 1.39 26.86 -4.86
CA ALA A 27 1.12 25.77 -3.92
C ALA A 27 0.88 24.44 -4.67
N LEU A 28 0.19 24.47 -5.81
CA LEU A 28 -0.06 23.30 -6.64
C LEU A 28 1.22 22.84 -7.36
N ALA A 29 2.02 23.76 -7.91
CA ALA A 29 3.33 23.47 -8.48
C ALA A 29 4.31 22.92 -7.42
N MET A 30 4.31 23.48 -6.21
CA MET A 30 5.07 22.95 -5.08
C MET A 30 4.57 21.57 -4.66
N ALA A 31 3.26 21.30 -4.67
CA ALA A 31 2.71 19.98 -4.38
C ALA A 31 3.15 18.95 -5.43
N VAL A 32 3.18 19.31 -6.71
CA VAL A 32 3.69 18.46 -7.80
C VAL A 32 5.19 18.22 -7.67
N VAL A 33 5.99 19.25 -7.39
CA VAL A 33 7.43 19.11 -7.16
C VAL A 33 7.70 18.27 -5.91
N VAL A 34 6.90 18.43 -4.86
CA VAL A 34 6.97 17.60 -3.64
C VAL A 34 6.62 16.15 -3.93
N LEU A 35 5.57 15.89 -4.72
CA LEU A 35 5.18 14.56 -5.17
C LEU A 35 6.28 13.90 -6.02
N LEU A 36 6.85 14.65 -6.98
CA LEU A 36 8.01 14.22 -7.76
C LEU A 36 9.24 14.02 -6.87
N SER A 37 9.41 14.81 -5.82
CA SER A 37 10.54 14.65 -4.91
C SER A 37 10.36 13.50 -3.93
N ILE A 38 9.13 13.09 -3.57
CA ILE A 38 8.82 11.82 -2.89
C ILE A 38 9.04 10.63 -3.85
N LEU A 39 8.88 10.86 -5.16
CA LEU A 39 9.36 9.95 -6.22
C LEU A 39 10.91 9.98 -6.36
N ILE A 40 11.62 10.91 -5.73
CA ILE A 40 13.10 11.00 -5.77
C ILE A 40 13.75 10.60 -4.43
N LEU A 41 13.09 10.82 -3.29
CA LEU A 41 13.60 10.51 -1.95
C LEU A 41 13.27 9.07 -1.52
N PRO A 42 14.25 8.15 -1.51
CA PRO A 42 14.04 6.77 -1.08
C PRO A 42 13.59 6.72 0.38
N LEU A 43 12.52 5.96 0.65
CA LEU A 43 12.15 5.61 2.02
C LEU A 43 13.19 4.62 2.55
N PRO A 44 13.64 4.76 3.81
CA PRO A 44 14.55 3.79 4.40
C PRO A 44 13.92 2.40 4.40
N THR A 45 14.67 1.39 3.95
CA THR A 45 14.22 -0.01 3.79
C THR A 45 13.62 -0.60 5.07
N LEU A 46 14.09 -0.14 6.24
CA LEU A 46 13.59 -0.57 7.55
C LEU A 46 12.12 -0.19 7.78
N VAL A 47 11.70 1.02 7.37
CA VAL A 47 10.30 1.46 7.51
C VAL A 47 9.40 0.71 6.53
N LEU A 48 9.91 0.39 5.34
CA LEU A 48 9.19 -0.40 4.36
C LEU A 48 8.95 -1.83 4.85
N ASP A 49 9.99 -2.50 5.36
CA ASP A 49 9.88 -3.87 5.89
C ASP A 49 8.88 -3.92 7.06
N LEU A 50 8.92 -2.96 7.99
CA LEU A 50 7.97 -2.88 9.10
C LEU A 50 6.53 -2.61 8.61
N GLY A 51 6.37 -1.71 7.64
CA GLY A 51 5.07 -1.41 7.05
C GLY A 51 4.46 -2.62 6.32
N LEU A 52 5.26 -3.33 5.54
CA LEU A 52 4.84 -4.54 4.82
C LEU A 52 4.47 -5.66 5.79
N ALA A 53 5.26 -5.87 6.85
CA ALA A 53 4.92 -6.82 7.90
C ALA A 53 3.60 -6.45 8.60
N LEU A 54 3.43 -5.19 9.01
CA LEU A 54 2.20 -4.69 9.63
C LEU A 54 0.99 -4.88 8.70
N SER A 55 1.14 -4.58 7.42
CA SER A 55 0.09 -4.74 6.41
C SER A 55 -0.37 -6.19 6.32
N ILE A 56 0.55 -7.15 6.22
CA ILE A 56 0.21 -8.59 6.18
C ILE A 56 -0.45 -9.02 7.49
N THR A 57 0.11 -8.65 8.64
CA THR A 57 -0.45 -9.00 9.96
C THR A 57 -1.86 -8.43 10.12
N ALA A 58 -2.09 -7.16 9.78
CA ALA A 58 -3.41 -6.54 9.83
C ALA A 58 -4.39 -7.22 8.86
N SER A 59 -3.93 -7.64 7.69
CA SER A 59 -4.74 -8.38 6.71
C SER A 59 -5.21 -9.72 7.24
N VAL A 60 -4.31 -10.49 7.87
CA VAL A 60 -4.62 -11.78 8.50
C VAL A 60 -5.50 -11.57 9.72
N LEU A 61 -5.27 -10.53 10.52
CA LEU A 61 -6.11 -10.20 11.67
C LEU A 61 -7.56 -9.92 11.22
N VAL A 62 -7.75 -9.08 10.20
CA VAL A 62 -9.08 -8.80 9.63
C VAL A 62 -9.72 -10.07 9.07
N LEU A 63 -8.96 -10.92 8.36
CA LEU A 63 -9.47 -12.20 7.87
C LEU A 63 -9.92 -13.10 9.01
N MET A 64 -9.13 -13.18 10.09
CA MET A 64 -9.45 -14.00 11.26
C MET A 64 -10.71 -13.49 11.95
N VAL A 65 -10.80 -12.17 12.19
CA VAL A 65 -12.01 -11.55 12.75
C VAL A 65 -13.23 -11.80 11.87
N ALA A 66 -13.08 -11.73 10.54
CA ALA A 66 -14.17 -11.99 9.60
C ALA A 66 -14.64 -13.46 9.59
N LEU A 67 -13.74 -14.42 9.79
CA LEU A 67 -14.09 -15.86 9.84
C LEU A 67 -14.78 -16.27 11.15
N PHE A 68 -14.49 -15.59 12.26
CA PHE A 68 -15.09 -15.88 13.57
C PHE A 68 -16.37 -15.08 13.86
N LEU A 69 -16.78 -14.18 12.96
CA LEU A 69 -17.99 -13.38 13.15
C LEU A 69 -19.24 -14.16 12.73
N GLU A 70 -20.20 -14.34 13.64
CA GLU A 70 -21.47 -15.01 13.35
C GLU A 70 -22.48 -14.12 12.59
N ARG A 71 -22.35 -12.79 12.70
CA ARG A 71 -23.21 -11.81 12.00
C ARG A 71 -22.39 -10.64 11.45
N PRO A 72 -22.46 -10.33 10.14
CA PRO A 72 -21.74 -9.20 9.53
C PRO A 72 -22.19 -7.81 10.03
N LEU A 73 -23.36 -7.70 10.67
CA LEU A 73 -24.01 -6.43 11.04
C LEU A 73 -23.53 -5.79 12.35
N ASP A 74 -22.84 -6.53 13.23
CA ASP A 74 -22.38 -5.97 14.52
C ASP A 74 -21.13 -5.09 14.37
N PHE A 75 -20.57 -5.04 13.16
CA PHE A 75 -19.33 -4.35 12.84
C PHE A 75 -19.60 -3.12 11.97
N THR A 76 -20.26 -2.11 12.53
CA THR A 76 -20.44 -0.79 11.87
C THR A 76 -19.10 -0.13 11.50
N SER A 77 -18.00 -0.57 12.13
CA SER A 77 -16.62 -0.12 11.85
C SER A 77 -15.93 -0.89 10.72
N PHE A 78 -16.51 -1.96 10.19
CA PHE A 78 -15.86 -2.83 9.20
C PHE A 78 -15.51 -2.11 7.89
N PRO A 79 -16.41 -1.30 7.27
CA PRO A 79 -16.07 -0.55 6.07
C PRO A 79 -14.91 0.43 6.29
N THR A 80 -14.87 1.10 7.44
CA THR A 80 -13.80 2.05 7.79
C THR A 80 -12.46 1.35 8.00
N LEU A 81 -12.44 0.20 8.66
CA LEU A 81 -11.23 -0.62 8.84
C LEU A 81 -10.72 -1.16 7.50
N LEU A 82 -11.61 -1.63 6.62
CA LEU A 82 -11.23 -2.04 5.27
C LEU A 82 -10.67 -0.88 4.45
N LEU A 83 -11.27 0.31 4.54
CA LEU A 83 -10.78 1.50 3.84
C LEU A 83 -9.38 1.89 4.34
N LEU A 84 -9.16 1.95 5.66
CA LEU A 84 -7.86 2.26 6.25
C LEU A 84 -6.78 1.25 5.86
N THR A 85 -7.08 -0.04 5.97
CA THR A 85 -6.13 -1.12 5.62
C THR A 85 -5.82 -1.14 4.12
N THR A 86 -6.80 -0.83 3.27
CA THR A 86 -6.60 -0.72 1.82
C THR A 86 -5.73 0.47 1.46
N LEU A 87 -5.93 1.63 2.11
CA LEU A 87 -5.08 2.81 1.90
C LEU A 87 -3.64 2.56 2.37
N LEU A 88 -3.45 1.89 3.50
CA LEU A 88 -2.13 1.45 3.96
C LEU A 88 -1.44 0.56 2.91
N ARG A 89 -2.15 -0.45 2.41
CA ARG A 89 -1.63 -1.34 1.34
C ARG A 89 -1.26 -0.56 0.08
N LEU A 90 -2.12 0.34 -0.38
CA LEU A 90 -1.88 1.13 -1.59
C LEU A 90 -0.61 1.99 -1.45
N SER A 91 -0.46 2.68 -0.32
CA SER A 91 0.71 3.51 -0.02
C SER A 91 2.00 2.68 -0.01
N LEU A 92 2.00 1.54 0.67
CA LEU A 92 3.17 0.66 0.76
C LEU A 92 3.53 0.03 -0.58
N ASN A 93 2.56 -0.36 -1.40
CA ASN A 93 2.82 -0.90 -2.73
C ASN A 93 3.49 0.13 -3.65
N VAL A 94 2.99 1.36 -3.68
CA VAL A 94 3.61 2.44 -4.48
C VAL A 94 5.03 2.74 -4.01
N ALA A 95 5.25 2.83 -2.69
CA ALA A 95 6.57 3.01 -2.11
C ALA A 95 7.52 1.86 -2.46
N THR A 96 7.04 0.62 -2.36
CA THR A 96 7.81 -0.60 -2.67
C THR A 96 8.20 -0.67 -4.13
N THR A 97 7.25 -0.49 -5.06
CA THR A 97 7.54 -0.54 -6.51
C THR A 97 8.57 0.51 -6.91
N ARG A 98 8.46 1.73 -6.37
CA ARG A 98 9.44 2.77 -6.62
C ARG A 98 10.83 2.41 -6.09
N LEU A 99 10.91 1.86 -4.89
CA LEU A 99 12.17 1.47 -4.27
C LEU A 99 12.83 0.30 -5.03
N ILE A 100 12.03 -0.69 -5.48
CA ILE A 100 12.48 -1.76 -6.38
C ILE A 100 13.02 -1.19 -7.70
N LEU A 101 12.33 -0.24 -8.33
CA LEU A 101 12.75 0.31 -9.64
C LEU A 101 13.96 1.24 -9.55
N SER A 102 14.18 1.90 -8.40
CA SER A 102 15.29 2.85 -8.21
C SER A 102 16.57 2.20 -7.70
N HIS A 103 16.46 1.22 -6.79
CA HIS A 103 17.61 0.58 -6.14
C HIS A 103 17.71 -0.92 -6.46
N GLY A 104 16.84 -1.48 -7.31
CA GLY A 104 16.86 -2.91 -7.66
C GLY A 104 18.15 -3.37 -8.35
N ASN A 105 18.92 -2.44 -8.93
CA ASN A 105 20.21 -2.73 -9.55
C ASN A 105 21.34 -2.95 -8.54
N GLU A 106 21.15 -2.55 -7.27
CA GLU A 106 22.14 -2.69 -6.18
C GLU A 106 22.08 -4.07 -5.49
N GLY A 107 21.18 -4.95 -5.94
CA GLY A 107 21.04 -6.33 -5.47
C GLY A 107 19.68 -6.63 -4.85
N PRO A 108 19.37 -7.92 -4.58
CA PRO A 108 18.06 -8.36 -4.13
C PRO A 108 17.67 -7.81 -2.74
N THR A 109 18.64 -7.43 -1.90
CA THR A 109 18.41 -6.88 -0.55
C THR A 109 18.18 -5.36 -0.55
N ALA A 110 18.49 -4.66 -1.63
CA ALA A 110 18.33 -3.21 -1.73
C ALA A 110 16.85 -2.78 -1.68
N ALA A 111 15.93 -3.69 -2.06
CA ALA A 111 14.50 -3.45 -2.05
C ALA A 111 13.82 -3.63 -0.67
N GLY A 112 14.54 -4.13 0.35
CA GLY A 112 13.99 -4.57 1.63
C GLY A 112 14.07 -6.09 1.82
N HIS A 113 14.22 -6.53 3.06
CA HIS A 113 14.43 -7.95 3.38
C HIS A 113 13.16 -8.76 3.20
N MET A 114 12.00 -8.18 3.49
CA MET A 114 10.71 -8.83 3.30
C MET A 114 10.49 -9.13 1.80
N VAL A 115 10.73 -8.13 0.95
CA VAL A 115 10.60 -8.28 -0.51
C VAL A 115 11.59 -9.31 -1.06
N ALA A 116 12.85 -9.27 -0.62
CA ALA A 116 13.88 -10.23 -1.02
C ALA A 116 13.51 -11.67 -0.64
N ALA A 117 13.05 -11.87 0.61
CA ALA A 117 12.64 -13.18 1.11
C ALA A 117 11.42 -13.73 0.39
N PHE A 118 10.38 -12.91 0.18
CA PHE A 118 9.19 -13.31 -0.57
C PHE A 118 9.51 -13.57 -2.05
N GLY A 119 10.36 -12.77 -2.68
CA GLY A 119 10.82 -12.98 -4.05
C GLY A 119 11.57 -14.31 -4.21
N GLY A 120 12.53 -14.59 -3.33
CA GLY A 120 13.25 -15.87 -3.31
C GLY A 120 12.35 -17.07 -3.03
N PHE A 121 11.38 -16.91 -2.12
CA PHE A 121 10.39 -17.95 -1.81
C PHE A 121 9.48 -18.25 -3.01
N LEU A 122 8.99 -17.23 -3.73
CA LEU A 122 8.16 -17.42 -4.92
C LEU A 122 8.94 -18.04 -6.08
N MET A 123 10.20 -17.64 -6.29
CA MET A 123 11.01 -18.16 -7.39
C MET A 123 11.49 -19.59 -7.13
N GLY A 124 11.63 -20.02 -5.86
CA GLY A 124 12.04 -21.38 -5.53
C GLY A 124 13.41 -21.78 -6.11
N GLY A 125 14.26 -20.80 -6.44
CA GLY A 125 15.56 -20.99 -7.08
C GLY A 125 15.55 -20.95 -8.62
N ASP A 126 14.38 -20.89 -9.26
CA ASP A 126 14.24 -20.79 -10.72
C ASP A 126 13.35 -19.60 -11.12
N VAL A 127 13.91 -18.68 -11.90
CA VAL A 127 13.20 -17.48 -12.37
C VAL A 127 11.97 -17.84 -13.23
N VAL A 128 11.99 -18.96 -13.95
CA VAL A 128 10.87 -19.46 -14.75
C VAL A 128 9.69 -19.82 -13.87
N ILE A 129 9.91 -20.49 -12.73
CA ILE A 129 8.85 -20.81 -11.76
C ILE A 129 8.22 -19.51 -11.24
N GLY A 130 9.04 -18.53 -10.90
CA GLY A 130 8.58 -17.21 -10.47
C GLY A 130 7.71 -16.51 -11.52
N LEU A 131 8.11 -16.55 -12.80
CA LEU A 131 7.35 -15.95 -13.90
C LEU A 131 5.99 -16.64 -14.09
N ILE A 132 5.95 -17.97 -14.02
CA ILE A 132 4.69 -18.75 -14.12
C ILE A 132 3.76 -18.40 -12.97
N LEU A 133 4.25 -18.38 -11.73
CA LEU A 133 3.45 -18.01 -10.56
C LEU A 133 2.95 -16.57 -10.65
N PHE A 134 3.79 -15.63 -11.10
CA PHE A 134 3.38 -14.25 -11.34
C PHE A 134 2.24 -14.15 -12.36
N ALA A 135 2.32 -14.89 -13.47
CA ALA A 135 1.27 -14.93 -14.49
C ALA A 135 -0.05 -15.50 -13.92
N ILE A 136 0.02 -16.58 -13.14
CA ILE A 136 -1.15 -17.17 -12.47
C ILE A 136 -1.81 -16.14 -11.55
N LEU A 137 -1.01 -15.47 -10.70
CA LEU A 137 -1.52 -14.46 -9.77
C LEU A 137 -2.17 -13.29 -10.51
N LEU A 138 -1.57 -12.81 -11.61
CA LEU A 138 -2.12 -11.73 -12.43
C LEU A 138 -3.49 -12.14 -13.01
N VAL A 139 -3.59 -13.34 -13.59
CA VAL A 139 -4.85 -13.85 -14.16
C VAL A 139 -5.92 -14.01 -13.09
N VAL A 140 -5.58 -14.59 -11.94
CA VAL A 140 -6.53 -14.77 -10.83
C VAL A 140 -7.00 -13.41 -10.31
N ASN A 141 -6.09 -12.46 -10.12
CA ASN A 141 -6.44 -11.12 -9.62
C ASN A 141 -7.40 -10.40 -10.58
N PHE A 142 -7.11 -10.44 -11.88
CA PHE A 142 -7.98 -9.87 -12.90
C PHE A 142 -9.33 -10.58 -13.00
N MET A 143 -9.34 -11.91 -12.99
CA MET A 143 -10.55 -12.72 -13.11
C MET A 143 -11.50 -12.51 -11.92
N VAL A 144 -10.96 -12.46 -10.70
CA VAL A 144 -11.76 -12.23 -9.47
C VAL A 144 -12.38 -10.84 -9.47
N ILE A 145 -11.63 -9.78 -9.82
CA ILE A 145 -12.16 -8.42 -9.88
C ILE A 145 -13.26 -8.32 -10.94
N THR A 146 -13.01 -8.85 -12.13
CA THR A 146 -13.95 -8.76 -13.26
C THR A 146 -15.22 -9.56 -12.99
N LYS A 147 -15.10 -10.82 -12.54
CA LYS A 147 -16.26 -11.68 -12.25
C LYS A 147 -17.00 -11.24 -10.99
N GLY A 148 -16.29 -10.77 -9.97
CA GLY A 148 -16.87 -10.24 -8.74
C GLY A 148 -17.70 -8.98 -8.99
N SER A 149 -17.14 -8.02 -9.73
CA SER A 149 -17.85 -6.79 -10.11
C SER A 149 -19.08 -7.06 -10.97
N GLY A 150 -19.03 -8.04 -11.88
CA GLY A 150 -20.16 -8.39 -12.74
C GLY A 150 -21.39 -8.86 -11.95
N ARG A 151 -21.21 -9.71 -10.94
CA ARG A 151 -22.30 -10.21 -10.10
C ARG A 151 -22.93 -9.10 -9.24
N ILE A 152 -22.11 -8.17 -8.73
CA ILE A 152 -22.59 -7.00 -7.98
C ILE A 152 -23.40 -6.07 -8.90
N ALA A 153 -22.94 -5.85 -10.14
CA ALA A 153 -23.61 -5.00 -11.12
C ALA A 153 -24.97 -5.56 -11.57
N GLU A 154 -25.09 -6.87 -11.75
CA GLU A 154 -26.36 -7.55 -12.07
C GLU A 154 -27.41 -7.33 -10.97
N VAL A 155 -27.01 -7.50 -9.71
CA VAL A 155 -27.90 -7.32 -8.56
C VAL A 155 -28.31 -5.85 -8.39
N ALA A 156 -27.39 -4.91 -8.58
CA ALA A 156 -27.69 -3.49 -8.54
C ALA A 156 -28.68 -3.07 -9.66
N ALA A 157 -28.51 -3.61 -10.86
CA ALA A 157 -29.43 -3.36 -11.99
C ALA A 157 -30.83 -3.93 -11.70
N ARG A 158 -30.91 -5.12 -11.12
CA ARG A 158 -32.19 -5.73 -10.75
C ARG A 158 -32.90 -4.94 -9.65
N PHE A 159 -32.17 -4.46 -8.63
CA PHE A 159 -32.74 -3.57 -7.61
C PHE A 159 -33.13 -2.20 -8.16
N SER A 160 -32.42 -1.68 -9.17
CA SER A 160 -32.83 -0.46 -9.84
C SER A 160 -34.08 -0.66 -10.72
N LEU A 161 -34.28 -1.85 -11.29
CA LEU A 161 -35.45 -2.19 -12.10
C LEU A 161 -36.68 -2.47 -11.23
N ASP A 162 -36.50 -3.19 -10.11
CA ASP A 162 -37.54 -3.49 -9.13
C ASP A 162 -38.02 -2.23 -8.37
N ALA A 163 -37.28 -1.11 -8.46
CA ALA A 163 -37.64 0.18 -7.87
C ALA A 163 -38.37 1.14 -8.84
N MET A 164 -38.60 0.73 -10.10
CA MET A 164 -39.36 1.54 -11.06
C MET A 164 -40.87 1.44 -10.79
N PRO A 165 -41.62 2.56 -10.80
CA PRO A 165 -43.05 2.61 -10.50
C PRO A 165 -43.93 1.96 -11.58
#